data_AF-A0A024QHH8-F1
#
_entry.id   AF-A0A024QHH8-F1
#
_cell.length_a   1.000
_cell.length_b   1.000
_cell.length_c   1.000
_cell.angle_alpha   90.00
_cell.angle_beta   90.00
_cell.angle_gamma   90.00
#
_symmetry.space_group_name_H-M   'P 1'
#
loop_
_entity.id
_entity.type
_entity.pdbx_description
1 polymer ?
#
loop_
_entity_poly.entity_id
_entity_poly.type
_entity_poly.pdbx_seq_one_letter_code
_entity_poly.pdbx_strand_id
1 'polypeptide(L)'
;MKKIIVFVCGLLLLTACSNHESAASVSEESSQPTIKTTSALQDLPEYPIIRKNVDLEIFELKVVADNPYKRVILIENNTSGEKEYKSIYIKKTNRLKLIQFNEGLLYNGIVN
;
A
#
# COMPACT_ATOMS: atom_id res chain seq x y z
N MET A 1 6.48 43.49 -7.09
CA MET A 1 7.85 43.17 -7.53
C MET A 1 8.73 42.92 -6.31
N LYS A 2 9.39 41.75 -6.29
CA LYS A 2 10.50 41.28 -5.43
C LYS A 2 10.41 41.51 -3.91
N LYS A 3 9.94 40.49 -3.19
CA LYS A 3 10.15 40.33 -1.74
C LYS A 3 11.54 39.74 -1.53
N ILE A 4 12.35 40.41 -0.71
CA ILE A 4 13.75 40.08 -0.44
C ILE A 4 13.81 38.90 0.52
N ILE A 5 14.54 37.86 0.11
CA ILE A 5 14.90 36.68 0.89
C ILE A 5 16.06 37.07 1.81
N VAL A 6 15.91 36.90 3.11
CA VAL A 6 17.01 36.98 4.07
C VAL A 6 17.39 35.57 4.49
N PHE A 7 18.54 35.14 3.99
CA PHE A 7 19.27 33.94 4.40
C PHE A 7 19.89 34.21 5.78
N VAL A 8 19.49 33.45 6.80
CA VAL A 8 20.27 33.34 8.04
C VAL A 8 20.92 31.97 8.06
N CYS A 9 22.24 32.01 7.91
CA CYS A 9 23.17 30.92 8.09
C CYS A 9 23.58 30.86 9.58
N GLY A 10 23.74 29.66 10.11
CA GLY A 10 24.30 29.39 11.45
C GLY A 10 23.41 28.41 12.22
N LEU A 11 23.90 27.35 12.84
CA LEU A 11 25.27 27.02 13.21
C LEU A 11 25.34 25.51 13.47
N LEU A 12 26.47 24.90 13.09
CA LEU A 12 26.84 23.52 13.41
C LEU A 12 26.82 23.28 14.93
N LEU A 13 26.17 22.20 15.35
CA LEU A 13 26.51 21.50 16.59
C LEU A 13 26.68 20.02 16.28
N LEU A 14 27.92 19.63 16.02
CA LEU A 14 28.41 18.27 16.14
C LEU A 14 28.64 18.00 17.63
N THR A 15 27.70 17.33 18.28
CA THR A 15 27.94 16.67 19.57
C THR A 15 28.08 15.18 19.35
N ALA A 16 29.33 14.74 19.35
CA ALA A 16 29.73 13.36 19.51
C ALA A 16 29.61 12.98 21.00
N CYS A 17 28.79 11.98 21.30
CA CYS A 17 28.91 11.21 22.54
C CYS A 17 29.10 9.75 22.15
N SER A 18 30.24 9.19 22.55
CA SER A 18 30.48 7.75 22.52
C SER A 18 30.03 7.11 23.84
N ASN A 19 29.79 5.80 23.73
CA ASN A 19 29.76 4.74 24.75
C ASN A 19 28.40 4.20 25.25
N HIS A 20 28.26 2.90 24.93
CA HIS A 20 27.83 1.78 25.76
C HIS A 20 26.34 1.38 25.79
N GLU A 21 26.10 0.22 25.17
CA GLU A 21 25.08 -0.81 25.36
C GLU A 21 23.68 -0.51 25.96
N SER A 22 22.71 -1.02 25.21
CA SER A 22 21.41 -1.59 25.62
C SER A 22 20.26 -0.65 26.00
N ALA A 23 19.27 -0.52 25.10
CA ALA A 23 17.95 -1.12 25.29
C ALA A 23 17.00 -0.65 24.17
N ALA A 24 16.49 -1.63 23.42
CA ALA A 24 15.26 -1.66 22.64
C ALA A 24 14.60 -0.32 22.25
N SER A 25 14.72 0.05 20.97
CA SER A 25 13.55 0.54 20.24
C SER A 25 13.41 -0.31 18.99
N VAL A 26 12.47 -1.26 19.04
CA VAL A 26 12.00 -1.97 17.86
C VAL A 26 11.32 -0.93 16.98
N SER A 27 12.07 -0.38 16.02
CA SER A 27 11.49 0.20 14.82
C SER A 27 10.92 -0.98 14.04
N GLU A 28 9.61 -1.17 14.15
CA GLU A 28 8.85 -2.02 13.23
C GLU A 28 8.93 -1.37 11.84
N GLU A 29 10.00 -1.70 11.13
CA GLU A 29 10.12 -1.52 9.70
C GLU A 29 9.17 -2.52 9.05
N SER A 30 7.90 -2.11 8.94
CA SER A 30 6.88 -2.77 8.14
C SER A 30 7.34 -2.75 6.68
N SER A 31 8.16 -3.74 6.34
CA SER A 31 8.55 -4.07 4.98
C SER A 31 7.28 -4.46 4.22
N GLN A 32 6.60 -3.47 3.63
CA GLN A 32 5.55 -3.72 2.67
C GLN A 32 6.21 -4.18 1.38
N PRO A 33 5.96 -5.42 0.91
CA PRO A 33 6.39 -5.79 -0.42
C PRO A 33 5.49 -5.05 -1.42
N THR A 34 6.02 -4.01 -2.04
CA THR A 34 5.46 -3.44 -3.27
C THR A 34 5.72 -4.45 -4.38
N ILE A 35 4.77 -5.37 -4.59
CA ILE A 35 4.87 -6.40 -5.62
C ILE A 35 4.36 -5.79 -6.94
N LYS A 36 5.28 -5.44 -7.83
CA LYS A 36 4.95 -5.37 -9.27
C LYS A 36 4.34 -6.70 -9.68
N THR A 37 3.16 -6.69 -10.32
CA THR A 37 2.34 -7.87 -10.67
C THR A 37 3.17 -9.13 -10.95
N THR A 38 3.39 -9.97 -9.92
CA THR A 38 4.05 -11.26 -10.05
C THR A 38 3.05 -12.30 -10.52
N SER A 39 3.54 -13.41 -11.09
CA SER A 39 2.71 -14.57 -11.44
C SER A 39 1.80 -15.01 -10.29
N ALA A 40 2.32 -14.98 -9.06
CA ALA A 40 1.56 -15.35 -7.85
C ALA A 40 0.30 -14.49 -7.61
N LEU A 41 0.25 -13.24 -8.07
CA LEU A 41 -0.95 -12.40 -7.96
C LEU A 41 -2.00 -12.77 -9.00
N GLN A 42 -1.60 -13.29 -10.15
CA GLN A 42 -2.52 -13.68 -11.23
C GLN A 42 -3.29 -14.96 -10.89
N ASP A 43 -2.72 -15.80 -10.02
CA ASP A 43 -3.33 -17.04 -9.53
C ASP A 43 -4.37 -16.79 -8.42
N LEU A 44 -4.55 -15.54 -7.98
CA LEU A 44 -5.53 -15.22 -6.95
C LEU A 44 -6.96 -15.26 -7.50
N PRO A 45 -7.93 -15.86 -6.80
CA PRO A 45 -9.32 -15.94 -7.25
C PRO A 45 -9.98 -14.56 -7.42
N GLU A 46 -9.49 -13.54 -6.72
CA GLU A 46 -9.94 -12.16 -6.88
C GLU A 46 -9.36 -11.44 -8.13
N TYR A 47 -8.25 -11.92 -8.69
CA TYR A 47 -7.51 -11.22 -9.74
C TYR A 47 -8.32 -10.98 -11.02
N PRO A 48 -9.10 -11.95 -11.55
CA PRO A 48 -9.91 -11.72 -12.76
C PRO A 48 -10.92 -10.58 -12.59
N ILE A 49 -11.53 -10.46 -11.41
CA ILE A 49 -12.49 -9.39 -11.13
C ILE A 49 -11.77 -8.06 -10.94
N ILE A 50 -10.61 -8.04 -10.27
CA ILE A 50 -9.82 -6.82 -10.13
C ILE A 50 -9.40 -6.30 -11.51
N ARG A 51 -8.78 -7.15 -12.35
CA ARG A 51 -8.34 -6.78 -13.70
C ARG A 51 -9.47 -6.31 -14.61
N LYS A 52 -10.69 -6.83 -14.43
CA LYS A 52 -11.86 -6.42 -15.20
C LYS A 52 -12.33 -5.00 -14.86
N ASN A 53 -12.13 -4.55 -13.62
CA ASN A 53 -12.68 -3.28 -13.13
C ASN A 53 -11.60 -2.21 -12.91
N VAL A 54 -10.32 -2.59 -12.91
CA VAL A 54 -9.19 -1.71 -12.62
C VAL A 54 -8.16 -1.84 -13.73
N ASP A 55 -7.70 -0.71 -14.26
CA ASP A 55 -6.60 -0.66 -15.21
C ASP A 55 -5.24 -0.91 -14.55
N LEU A 56 -4.75 -2.14 -14.66
CA LEU A 56 -3.50 -2.56 -14.03
C LEU A 56 -2.23 -2.07 -14.75
N GLU A 57 -2.38 -1.28 -15.83
CA GLU A 57 -1.26 -0.54 -16.42
C GLU A 57 -0.99 0.77 -15.64
N ILE A 58 -2.04 1.35 -15.05
CA ILE A 58 -2.01 2.60 -14.27
C ILE A 58 -1.93 2.32 -12.76
N PHE A 59 -2.49 1.21 -12.32
CA PHE A 59 -2.60 0.88 -10.90
C PHE A 59 -1.76 -0.34 -10.51
N GLU A 60 -1.14 -0.28 -9.33
CA GLU A 60 -0.39 -1.38 -8.73
C GLU A 60 -1.16 -2.05 -7.58
N LEU A 61 -0.98 -3.36 -7.43
CA LEU A 61 -1.61 -4.15 -6.37
C LEU A 61 -0.65 -4.29 -5.18
N LYS A 62 -1.14 -3.95 -4.00
CA LYS A 62 -0.38 -4.04 -2.75
C LYS A 62 -1.13 -4.85 -1.72
N VAL A 63 -0.65 -6.06 -1.45
CA VAL A 63 -1.21 -6.92 -0.41
C VAL A 63 -0.83 -6.34 0.95
N VAL A 64 -1.82 -5.85 1.70
CA VAL A 64 -1.60 -5.24 3.03
C VAL A 64 -2.03 -6.14 4.18
N ALA A 65 -2.82 -7.17 3.90
CA ALA A 65 -3.12 -8.23 4.83
C ALA A 65 -3.43 -9.52 4.06
N ASP A 66 -2.81 -10.62 4.45
CA ASP A 66 -3.17 -11.95 3.99
C ASP A 66 -3.12 -12.91 5.17
N ASN A 67 -4.29 -13.34 5.65
CA ASN A 67 -4.39 -14.27 6.77
C ASN A 67 -5.38 -15.41 6.42
N PRO A 68 -5.55 -16.43 7.28
CA PRO A 68 -6.41 -17.57 6.96
C PRO A 68 -7.88 -17.21 6.67
N TYR A 69 -8.35 -16.04 7.13
CA TYR A 69 -9.75 -15.62 7.01
C TYR A 69 -9.98 -14.69 5.82
N LYS A 70 -9.05 -13.77 5.56
CA LYS A 70 -9.21 -12.75 4.53
C LYS A 70 -7.89 -12.32 3.89
N ARG A 71 -7.97 -11.82 2.65
CA ARG A 71 -6.94 -11.04 1.99
C ARG A 71 -7.45 -9.62 1.73
N VAL A 72 -6.62 -8.63 1.97
CA VAL A 72 -6.88 -7.22 1.66
C VAL A 72 -5.78 -6.72 0.75
N ILE A 73 -6.17 -6.23 -0.41
CA ILE A 73 -5.28 -5.64 -1.41
C ILE A 73 -5.67 -4.17 -1.55
N LEU A 74 -4.73 -3.26 -1.32
CA LEU A 74 -4.86 -1.87 -1.72
C LEU A 74 -4.36 -1.74 -3.16
N ILE A 75 -5.05 -0.92 -3.92
CA ILE A 75 -4.74 -0.68 -5.32
C ILE A 75 -4.42 0.81 -5.41
N GLU A 76 -3.16 1.09 -5.72
CA GLU A 76 -2.57 2.43 -5.65
C GLU A 76 -2.19 2.88 -7.07
N ASN A 77 -2.34 4.17 -7.38
CA ASN A 77 -1.86 4.72 -8.64
C ASN A 77 -0.34 4.58 -8.70
N ASN A 78 0.19 4.01 -9.79
CA ASN A 78 1.61 3.70 -9.93
C ASN A 78 2.53 4.93 -9.96
N THR A 79 1.98 6.13 -10.19
CA THR A 79 2.71 7.39 -10.32
C THR A 79 2.54 8.26 -9.08
N SER A 80 1.31 8.43 -8.60
CA SER A 80 1.04 9.29 -7.42
C SER A 80 1.13 8.54 -6.09
N GLY A 81 1.03 7.21 -6.08
CA GLY A 81 0.91 6.41 -4.87
C GLY A 81 -0.44 6.57 -4.14
N GLU A 82 -1.40 7.25 -4.76
CA GLU A 82 -2.72 7.47 -4.18
C GLU A 82 -3.53 6.16 -4.17
N LYS A 83 -4.16 5.88 -3.03
CA LYS A 83 -5.04 4.71 -2.86
C LYS A 83 -6.38 5.00 -3.50
N GLU A 84 -6.74 4.23 -4.52
CA GLU A 84 -7.96 4.46 -5.29
C GLU A 84 -8.99 3.34 -5.11
N TYR A 85 -8.50 2.11 -4.91
CA TYR A 85 -9.35 0.96 -4.68
C TYR A 85 -8.87 0.08 -3.53
N LYS A 86 -9.81 -0.72 -3.03
CA LYS A 86 -9.58 -1.76 -2.03
C LYS A 86 -10.34 -3.01 -2.40
N SER A 87 -9.60 -4.12 -2.46
CA SER A 87 -10.15 -5.47 -2.51
C SER A 87 -10.17 -6.08 -1.12
N ILE A 88 -11.27 -6.73 -0.76
CA ILE A 88 -11.41 -7.55 0.44
C ILE A 88 -11.96 -8.91 0.00
N TYR A 89 -11.10 -9.93 0.06
CA TYR A 89 -11.47 -11.30 -0.24
C TYR A 89 -11.66 -12.09 1.07
N ILE A 90 -12.86 -12.65 1.28
CA ILE A 90 -13.19 -13.51 2.42
C ILE A 90 -13.04 -14.96 1.99
N LYS A 91 -11.99 -15.62 2.48
CA LYS A 91 -11.56 -16.96 2.02
C LYS A 91 -12.58 -18.05 2.33
N LYS A 92 -13.23 -18.00 3.49
CA LYS A 92 -14.21 -19.03 3.89
C LYS A 92 -15.41 -19.13 2.95
N THR A 93 -15.82 -18.01 2.38
CA THR A 93 -17.03 -17.92 1.55
C THR A 93 -16.72 -17.61 0.09
N ASN A 94 -15.43 -17.59 -0.26
CA ASN A 94 -14.89 -17.07 -1.51
C ASN A 94 -15.55 -15.76 -1.97
N ARG A 95 -15.84 -14.85 -1.03
CA ARG A 95 -16.57 -13.62 -1.34
C ARG A 95 -15.59 -12.48 -1.52
N LEU A 96 -15.64 -11.85 -2.69
CA LEU A 96 -14.88 -10.65 -3.00
C LEU A 96 -15.77 -9.40 -2.86
N LYS A 97 -15.24 -8.39 -2.17
CA LYS A 97 -15.69 -7.00 -2.30
C LYS A 97 -14.60 -6.17 -2.97
N LEU A 98 -14.97 -5.46 -4.04
CA LEU A 98 -14.11 -4.45 -4.66
C LEU A 98 -14.77 -3.09 -4.48
N ILE A 99 -14.02 -2.16 -3.91
CA ILE A 99 -14.50 -0.83 -3.50
C ILE A 99 -13.56 0.20 -4.10
N GLN A 100 -14.10 1.21 -4.77
CA GLN A 100 -13.40 2.44 -5.12
C GLN A 100 -13.68 3.47 -4.02
N PHE A 101 -12.67 4.19 -3.55
CA PHE A 101 -12.85 5.06 -2.37
C PHE A 101 -13.83 6.20 -2.62
N ASN A 102 -13.84 6.76 -3.83
CA ASN A 102 -14.68 7.91 -4.18
C ASN A 102 -16.07 7.53 -4.71
N GLU A 103 -16.24 6.33 -5.28
CA GLU A 103 -17.50 5.89 -5.91
C GLU A 103 -18.23 4.81 -5.10
N GLY A 104 -17.54 4.13 -4.19
CA GLY A 104 -18.09 3.09 -3.34
C GLY A 104 -17.94 1.67 -3.91
N LEU A 105 -18.96 0.84 -3.70
CA LEU A 105 -18.88 -0.60 -3.96
C LEU A 105 -19.05 -0.92 -5.46
N LEU A 106 -17.98 -1.42 -6.10
CA LEU A 106 -17.99 -1.82 -7.51
C LEU A 106 -18.40 -3.29 -7.70
N TYR A 107 -18.04 -4.16 -6.77
CA TYR A 107 -18.35 -5.57 -6.83
C TYR A 107 -18.57 -6.17 -5.44
N ASN A 108 -19.54 -7.08 -5.31
CA ASN A 108 -19.76 -7.88 -4.11
C ASN A 108 -20.39 -9.24 -4.45
N GLY A 109 -19.56 -10.25 -4.65
CA GLY A 109 -20.00 -11.56 -5.11
C GLY A 109 -19.06 -12.69 -4.69
N ILE A 110 -19.52 -13.92 -4.92
CA ILE A 110 -18.69 -15.12 -4.76
C ILE A 110 -17.85 -15.26 -6.04
N VAL A 111 -16.55 -15.50 -5.88
CA VAL A 111 -15.59 -15.75 -6.96
C VAL A 111 -15.04 -17.16 -6.82
N ASN A 112 -14.84 -17.87 -7.94
CA ASN A 112 -14.36 -19.25 -7.98
C ASN A 112 -13.13 -19.33 -8.88
#